data_AF-A0A660QLY9-F1
#
_entry.id   AF-A0A660QLY9-F1
#
_cell.length_a   1.000
_cell.length_b   1.000
_cell.length_c   1.000
_cell.angle_alpha   90.00
_cell.angle_beta   90.00
_cell.angle_gamma   90.00
#
_symmetry.space_group_name_H-M   'P 1'
#
loop_
_entity.id
_entity.type
_entity.pdbx_description
1 polymer ?
#
loop_
_entity_poly.entity_id
_entity_poly.type
_entity_poly.pdbx_seq_one_letter_code
_entity_poly.pdbx_strand_id
1 'polypeptide(L)'
;IGVSSNDWSNTVLVSGTGSVWALTGDLFVNSSNSLALASTGLVSIAGTMTVSNAAVAGSGVVEFGAGINQFAVYGMNSEISTNVLFDGGGGEDTVAITDHELFVDGSLSNRFVNFENLNLTNSLLGGTGMVDAFPNINMSGGWIAPEGMLTIEGVFVATNTTLRVTAGEDSLHATGGLDLSGLLAEVSVSNNVVPNSFNEVILTADGGLNGSAFSSTNFIEHFLLYDFTLTNDLTTVSVVSEAALDGEISSTLAYAGIQGIRAGFNGMQNAAFVRTKQLRRNAVATDHAISHEAYLMSSSTNAPAGPQGPGDKNTIFGMHFWAEQFSGQGDYDAMDLSDGFTLNNNGTSFGFDRLFGDSLVAGINYTYARSATRATAGDRVDTETYWLGLYSEWFGKNDYYLEGLIGLGWSDYETTRIDVGYTGEGTTEGSDFGGHIEAGKYFNSRNWAMAPYAGLHYLGIKSDAYTETDATGENEIAVGEQSVASLESALGVKLRNRFDTRVGRFQTIGYAEWAYDFINDDIESSLSDGTVSVVTARITPNASLLNAGVGFSWICTDYLEVGVGYDGRFNENYEEHMGTIMLDVRF
;
A
#
# COMPACT_ATOMS: atom_id res chain seq x y z
N ILE A 1 45.21 11.89 36.07
CA ILE A 1 45.89 12.73 35.07
C ILE A 1 44.97 13.91 34.81
N GLY A 2 45.26 15.08 35.36
CA GLY A 2 44.39 16.24 35.20
C GLY A 2 45.15 17.50 35.51
N VAL A 3 45.27 18.39 34.53
CA VAL A 3 45.63 19.79 34.78
C VAL A 3 44.32 20.57 34.73
N SER A 4 44.00 21.26 35.81
CA SER A 4 42.89 22.20 35.87
C SER A 4 43.22 23.46 35.07
N SER A 5 43.31 23.37 33.74
CA SER A 5 43.08 24.48 32.80
C SER A 5 43.54 24.12 31.37
N ASN A 6 42.60 24.30 30.43
CA ASN A 6 42.74 24.68 29.01
C ASN A 6 43.51 23.75 28.05
N ASP A 7 42.74 23.17 27.10
CA ASP A 7 43.05 22.94 25.67
C ASP A 7 44.31 22.16 25.25
N TRP A 8 44.95 21.39 26.14
CA TRP A 8 46.01 20.47 25.73
C TRP A 8 45.61 19.01 25.93
N SER A 9 45.67 18.23 24.84
CA SER A 9 45.56 16.79 24.89
C SER A 9 46.80 16.20 25.56
N ASN A 10 46.65 15.56 26.71
CA ASN A 10 47.77 14.92 27.41
C ASN A 10 47.72 13.41 27.20
N THR A 11 48.86 12.82 26.82
CA THR A 11 49.05 11.37 26.76
C THR A 11 50.05 10.96 27.82
N VAL A 12 49.67 10.04 28.72
CA VAL A 12 50.60 9.38 29.63
C VAL A 12 50.91 8.00 29.07
N LEU A 13 52.17 7.77 28.69
CA LEU A 13 52.66 6.47 28.26
C LEU A 13 53.36 5.77 29.42
N VAL A 14 52.84 4.60 29.80
CA VAL A 14 53.44 3.69 30.78
C VAL A 14 54.06 2.52 30.01
N SER A 15 55.39 2.41 30.03
CA SER A 15 56.12 1.39 29.25
C SER A 15 57.38 0.87 29.95
N GLY A 16 57.90 -0.28 29.51
CA GLY A 16 59.07 -0.93 30.11
C GLY A 16 58.77 -1.41 31.53
N THR A 17 59.63 -1.08 32.50
CA THR A 17 59.37 -1.30 33.94
C THR A 17 58.70 -0.08 34.60
N GLY A 18 58.20 0.87 33.80
CA GLY A 18 57.51 2.06 34.30
C GLY A 18 56.21 1.67 35.00
N SER A 19 56.00 2.21 36.20
CA SER A 19 54.78 2.03 36.96
C SER A 19 54.28 3.39 37.47
N VAL A 20 52.96 3.58 37.43
CA VAL A 20 52.28 4.72 38.05
C VAL A 20 51.64 4.23 39.34
N TRP A 21 52.07 4.75 40.48
CA TRP A 21 51.55 4.37 41.79
C TRP A 21 50.72 5.52 42.36
N ALA A 22 49.40 5.41 42.30
CA ALA A 22 48.49 6.29 43.03
C ALA A 22 48.27 5.71 44.43
N LEU A 23 49.27 5.81 45.30
CA LEU A 23 49.34 5.12 46.60
C LEU A 23 48.21 5.47 47.61
N THR A 24 47.32 6.43 47.32
CA THR A 24 46.25 6.83 48.25
C THR A 24 45.01 7.48 47.60
N GLY A 25 44.74 7.35 46.29
CA GLY A 25 43.56 8.04 45.74
C GLY A 25 43.18 7.75 44.29
N ASP A 26 42.15 8.47 43.84
CA ASP A 26 41.45 8.28 42.57
C ASP A 26 42.28 8.73 41.34
N LEU A 27 42.05 8.04 40.21
CA LEU A 27 42.59 8.40 38.90
C LEU A 27 41.48 8.87 37.96
N PHE A 28 41.46 10.17 37.69
CA PHE A 28 40.60 10.74 36.64
C PHE A 28 41.37 10.84 35.31
N VAL A 29 40.74 10.37 34.23
CA VAL A 29 41.12 10.55 32.83
C VAL A 29 39.96 11.25 32.13
N ASN A 30 40.05 12.58 32.06
CA ASN A 30 38.98 13.42 31.51
C ASN A 30 39.16 13.67 30.02
N SER A 31 38.17 14.30 29.41
CA SER A 31 38.11 14.63 27.98
C SER A 31 39.43 15.10 27.40
N SER A 32 39.74 14.61 26.19
CA SER A 32 40.97 14.92 25.44
C SER A 32 42.27 14.39 26.05
N ASN A 33 42.21 13.60 27.12
CA ASN A 33 43.39 12.92 27.67
C ASN A 33 43.40 11.44 27.29
N SER A 34 44.59 10.85 27.30
CA SER A 34 44.79 9.42 27.07
C SER A 34 45.79 8.82 28.05
N LEU A 35 45.51 7.59 28.48
CA LEU A 35 46.44 6.72 29.19
C LEU A 35 46.81 5.57 28.25
N ALA A 36 48.08 5.45 27.90
CA ALA A 36 48.59 4.39 27.05
C ALA A 36 49.48 3.44 27.86
N LEU A 37 49.17 2.16 27.86
CA LEU A 37 49.94 1.12 28.54
C LEU A 37 50.61 0.18 27.52
N ALA A 38 51.94 0.08 27.53
CA ALA A 38 52.62 -1.00 26.83
C ALA A 38 52.32 -2.35 27.51
N SER A 39 52.64 -3.47 26.86
CA SER A 39 52.34 -4.82 27.36
C SER A 39 52.89 -5.17 28.75
N THR A 40 53.92 -4.46 29.23
CA THR A 40 54.49 -4.60 30.57
C THR A 40 54.21 -3.40 31.48
N GLY A 41 53.43 -2.43 31.01
CA GLY A 41 53.07 -1.24 31.77
C GLY A 41 52.09 -1.59 32.88
N LEU A 42 52.33 -1.03 34.07
CA LEU A 42 51.48 -1.22 35.25
C LEU A 42 51.01 0.12 35.80
N VAL A 43 49.71 0.24 36.05
CA VAL A 43 49.10 1.37 36.76
C VAL A 43 48.40 0.83 37.99
N SER A 44 48.82 1.29 39.16
CA SER A 44 48.29 0.86 40.46
C SER A 44 47.46 1.97 41.09
N ILE A 45 46.19 1.67 41.41
CA ILE A 45 45.18 2.62 41.86
C ILE A 45 44.60 2.18 43.20
N ALA A 46 44.67 3.03 44.21
CA ALA A 46 44.02 2.80 45.50
C ALA A 46 42.77 3.70 45.62
N GLY A 47 41.69 3.31 44.93
CA GLY A 47 40.45 4.09 44.83
C GLY A 47 39.72 3.93 43.50
N THR A 48 39.06 4.99 43.05
CA THR A 48 38.27 4.98 41.80
C THR A 48 39.12 5.40 40.60
N MET A 49 39.04 4.66 39.51
CA MET A 49 39.45 5.13 38.20
C MET A 49 38.23 5.62 37.43
N THR A 50 38.25 6.85 36.96
CA THR A 50 37.18 7.41 36.12
C THR A 50 37.73 7.80 34.76
N VAL A 51 37.13 7.28 33.70
CA VAL A 51 37.39 7.66 32.31
C VAL A 51 36.15 8.36 31.77
N SER A 52 36.29 9.59 31.30
CA SER A 52 35.16 10.35 30.75
C SER A 52 35.55 11.04 29.45
N ASN A 53 34.96 10.58 28.35
CA ASN A 53 35.25 11.03 26.98
C ASN A 53 36.77 11.01 26.66
N ALA A 54 37.44 9.96 27.10
CA ALA A 54 38.89 9.83 27.09
C ALA A 54 39.34 8.41 26.74
N ALA A 55 40.62 8.23 26.44
CA ALA A 55 41.14 6.94 25.96
C ALA A 55 42.03 6.23 26.99
N VAL A 56 41.82 4.92 27.17
CA VAL A 56 42.75 3.99 27.81
C VAL A 56 43.16 2.95 26.78
N ALA A 57 44.39 3.04 26.29
CA ALA A 57 44.86 2.26 25.15
C ALA A 57 46.03 1.33 25.51
N GLY A 58 46.20 0.26 24.73
CA GLY A 58 47.38 -0.62 24.80
C GLY A 58 47.06 -1.99 25.38
N SER A 59 48.01 -2.59 26.11
CA SER A 59 47.90 -4.00 26.55
C SER A 59 48.55 -4.29 27.92
N GLY A 60 48.73 -3.26 28.73
CA GLY A 60 49.24 -3.40 30.10
C GLY A 60 48.16 -3.71 31.13
N VAL A 61 48.52 -3.61 32.40
CA VAL A 61 47.65 -3.91 33.54
C VAL A 61 47.32 -2.64 34.33
N VAL A 62 46.04 -2.48 34.66
CA VAL A 62 45.55 -1.53 35.66
C VAL A 62 45.10 -2.34 36.87
N GLU A 63 45.87 -2.28 37.96
CA GLU A 63 45.55 -2.98 39.21
C GLU A 63 44.89 -2.03 40.21
N PHE A 64 43.88 -2.53 40.91
CA PHE A 64 43.20 -1.84 42.01
C PHE A 64 43.68 -2.41 43.34
N GLY A 65 43.96 -1.51 44.30
CA GLY A 65 44.48 -1.86 45.61
C GLY A 65 43.43 -2.50 46.53
N ALA A 66 43.83 -2.84 47.76
CA ALA A 66 42.90 -3.39 48.75
C ALA A 66 41.84 -2.35 49.17
N GLY A 67 40.56 -2.71 49.10
CA GLY A 67 39.44 -1.82 49.45
C GLY A 67 38.19 -2.12 48.63
N ILE A 68 37.26 -1.17 48.60
CA ILE A 68 36.16 -1.14 47.62
C ILE A 68 36.55 -0.11 46.58
N ASN A 69 36.81 -0.57 45.37
CA ASN A 69 37.29 0.22 44.25
C ASN A 69 36.24 0.25 43.13
N GLN A 70 36.41 1.22 42.24
CA GLN A 70 35.54 1.35 41.08
C GLN A 70 36.34 1.69 39.83
N PHE A 71 36.02 1.02 38.73
CA PHE A 71 36.39 1.45 37.38
C PHE A 71 35.15 2.02 36.69
N ALA A 72 35.11 3.34 36.52
CA ALA A 72 33.96 4.05 35.96
C ALA A 72 34.28 4.60 34.56
N VAL A 73 33.41 4.33 33.59
CA VAL A 73 33.50 4.85 32.21
C VAL A 73 32.23 5.64 31.89
N TYR A 74 32.42 6.87 31.42
CA TYR A 74 31.33 7.80 31.12
C TYR A 74 31.41 8.35 29.70
N GLY A 75 30.29 8.29 28.98
CA GLY A 75 30.10 8.96 27.71
C GLY A 75 30.66 8.19 26.51
N MET A 76 29.96 8.35 25.38
CA MET A 76 30.17 7.59 24.14
C MET A 76 31.55 7.79 23.50
N ASN A 77 32.24 8.90 23.79
CA ASN A 77 33.57 9.17 23.21
C ASN A 77 34.73 8.61 24.07
N SER A 78 34.44 7.78 25.06
CA SER A 78 35.48 7.05 25.78
C SER A 78 35.97 5.88 24.94
N GLU A 79 37.27 5.63 24.93
CA GLU A 79 37.86 4.49 24.19
C GLU A 79 38.64 3.62 25.17
N ILE A 80 38.13 2.42 25.46
CA ILE A 80 38.82 1.46 26.32
C ILE A 80 39.30 0.29 25.48
N SER A 81 40.61 0.14 25.35
CA SER A 81 41.20 -0.96 24.58
C SER A 81 40.83 -2.31 25.17
N THR A 82 40.48 -3.24 24.30
CA THR A 82 40.12 -4.62 24.65
C THR A 82 41.29 -5.46 25.15
N ASN A 83 42.54 -4.99 25.01
CA ASN A 83 43.74 -5.72 25.43
C ASN A 83 44.29 -5.25 26.78
N VAL A 84 43.73 -4.19 27.38
CA VAL A 84 44.12 -3.74 28.72
C VAL A 84 43.42 -4.63 29.74
N LEU A 85 44.21 -5.16 30.68
CA LEU A 85 43.71 -5.96 31.79
C LEU A 85 43.43 -5.04 32.99
N PHE A 86 42.20 -5.04 33.47
CA PHE A 86 41.79 -4.41 34.72
C PHE A 86 41.68 -5.50 35.79
N ASP A 87 42.50 -5.38 36.83
CA ASP A 87 42.58 -6.36 37.92
C ASP A 87 42.11 -5.72 39.22
N GLY A 88 40.92 -6.09 39.67
CA GLY A 88 40.33 -5.64 40.93
C GLY A 88 41.13 -6.10 42.15
N GLY A 89 40.95 -5.41 43.27
CA GLY A 89 41.54 -5.81 44.55
C GLY A 89 40.83 -7.01 45.19
N GLY A 90 39.69 -7.43 44.63
CA GLY A 90 38.74 -8.39 45.20
C GLY A 90 37.83 -7.76 46.25
N GLY A 91 36.68 -8.38 46.54
CA GLY A 91 35.62 -7.79 47.39
C GLY A 91 34.57 -7.09 46.54
N GLU A 92 33.85 -6.08 47.06
CA GLU A 92 32.72 -5.40 46.40
C GLU A 92 33.12 -4.46 45.23
N ASP A 93 34.26 -4.71 44.58
CA ASP A 93 34.78 -3.89 43.48
C ASP A 93 33.81 -3.86 42.29
N THR A 94 33.67 -2.69 41.68
CA THR A 94 32.63 -2.43 40.67
C THR A 94 33.20 -1.87 39.38
N VAL A 95 32.77 -2.41 38.25
CA VAL A 95 32.88 -1.74 36.93
C VAL A 95 31.56 -1.02 36.67
N ALA A 96 31.60 0.30 36.48
CA ALA A 96 30.44 1.13 36.21
C ALA A 96 30.56 1.77 34.82
N ILE A 97 29.62 1.50 33.92
CA ILE A 97 29.62 2.00 32.55
C ILE A 97 28.33 2.75 32.30
N THR A 98 28.43 4.04 32.01
CA THR A 98 27.27 4.93 31.83
C THR A 98 27.36 5.69 30.52
N ASP A 99 26.28 5.68 29.74
CA ASP A 99 26.19 6.32 28.42
C ASP A 99 27.37 5.90 27.51
N HIS A 100 27.70 4.61 27.51
CA HIS A 100 28.83 4.05 26.75
C HIS A 100 28.54 2.61 26.29
N GLU A 101 29.42 2.05 25.48
CA GLU A 101 29.28 0.72 24.89
C GLU A 101 30.28 -0.26 25.54
N LEU A 102 29.78 -1.40 25.99
CA LEU A 102 30.59 -2.55 26.38
C LEU A 102 30.42 -3.64 25.31
N PHE A 103 31.37 -3.71 24.39
CA PHE A 103 31.41 -4.76 23.39
C PHE A 103 32.19 -5.98 23.91
N VAL A 104 31.57 -7.16 23.77
CA VAL A 104 32.12 -8.47 24.13
C VAL A 104 32.62 -9.14 22.85
N ASP A 105 33.85 -9.65 22.90
CA ASP A 105 34.43 -10.50 21.87
C ASP A 105 35.19 -11.63 22.60
N GLY A 106 34.60 -12.82 22.64
CA GLY A 106 35.14 -13.96 23.36
C GLY A 106 34.77 -13.98 24.84
N SER A 107 35.64 -13.55 25.75
CA SER A 107 35.42 -13.61 27.20
C SER A 107 35.88 -12.32 27.88
N LEU A 108 35.01 -11.74 28.72
CA LEU A 108 35.35 -10.55 29.49
C LEU A 108 36.37 -10.82 30.61
N SER A 109 36.57 -12.07 31.03
CA SER A 109 37.63 -12.44 31.97
C SER A 109 39.04 -12.19 31.42
N ASN A 110 39.20 -12.01 30.10
CA ASN A 110 40.46 -11.56 29.51
C ASN A 110 40.73 -10.05 29.71
N ARG A 111 39.71 -9.30 30.15
CA ARG A 111 39.73 -7.83 30.31
C ARG A 111 39.54 -7.40 31.75
N PHE A 112 38.71 -8.10 32.50
CA PHE A 112 38.35 -7.79 33.88
C PHE A 112 38.55 -9.03 34.74
N VAL A 113 39.26 -8.88 35.85
CA VAL A 113 39.50 -9.96 36.82
C VAL A 113 39.28 -9.39 38.22
N ASN A 114 38.82 -10.22 39.16
CA ASN A 114 38.64 -9.86 40.58
C ASN A 114 37.67 -8.68 40.84
N PHE A 115 36.67 -8.49 39.98
CA PHE A 115 35.54 -7.59 40.21
C PHE A 115 34.29 -8.38 40.62
N GLU A 116 33.44 -7.77 41.45
CA GLU A 116 32.20 -8.41 41.94
C GLU A 116 30.96 -7.92 41.20
N ASN A 117 30.97 -6.66 40.76
CA ASN A 117 29.81 -6.00 40.18
C ASN A 117 30.12 -5.38 38.82
N LEU A 118 29.23 -5.60 37.85
CA LEU A 118 29.14 -4.82 36.62
C LEU A 118 27.82 -4.03 36.62
N ASN A 119 27.91 -2.71 36.57
CA ASN A 119 26.77 -1.81 36.53
C ASN A 119 26.74 -1.04 35.21
N LEU A 120 25.71 -1.26 34.41
CA LEU A 120 25.46 -0.62 33.12
C LEU A 120 24.26 0.32 33.23
N THR A 121 24.44 1.61 32.95
CA THR A 121 23.36 2.60 33.01
C THR A 121 23.24 3.34 31.70
N ASN A 122 22.09 3.20 31.02
CA ASN A 122 21.85 3.79 29.71
C ASN A 122 22.98 3.47 28.69
N SER A 123 23.47 2.24 28.75
CA SER A 123 24.65 1.77 28.02
C SER A 123 24.26 0.65 27.06
N LEU A 124 25.08 0.42 26.05
CA LEU A 124 24.96 -0.74 25.16
C LEU A 124 25.83 -1.87 25.70
N LEU A 125 25.25 -3.06 25.88
CA LEU A 125 25.99 -4.31 26.03
C LEU A 125 25.81 -5.11 24.73
N GLY A 126 26.88 -5.31 23.97
CA GLY A 126 26.76 -5.96 22.66
C GLY A 126 27.94 -6.87 22.31
N GLY A 127 27.87 -7.46 21.13
CA GLY A 127 28.88 -8.37 20.61
C GLY A 127 28.60 -9.84 20.91
N THR A 128 29.65 -10.65 20.95
CA THR A 128 29.58 -12.12 20.95
C THR A 128 30.51 -12.74 21.98
N GLY A 129 30.07 -13.80 22.66
CA GLY A 129 30.87 -14.47 23.70
C GLY A 129 30.29 -14.32 25.11
N MET A 130 31.13 -14.16 26.13
CA MET A 130 30.75 -14.35 27.54
C MET A 130 31.08 -13.13 28.42
N VAL A 131 30.07 -12.66 29.16
CA VAL A 131 30.20 -11.81 30.34
C VAL A 131 30.40 -12.73 31.55
N ASP A 132 31.64 -13.16 31.77
CA ASP A 132 32.03 -14.18 32.76
C ASP A 132 32.91 -13.63 33.91
N ALA A 133 33.28 -12.35 33.83
CA ALA A 133 34.18 -11.71 34.78
C ALA A 133 33.50 -11.24 36.09
N PHE A 134 32.16 -11.28 36.15
CA PHE A 134 31.38 -10.62 37.21
C PHE A 134 30.31 -11.57 37.77
N PRO A 135 30.25 -11.79 39.09
CA PRO A 135 29.15 -12.52 39.72
C PRO A 135 27.80 -11.80 39.68
N ASN A 136 27.79 -10.45 39.77
CA ASN A 136 26.56 -9.65 39.77
C ASN A 136 26.60 -8.64 38.62
N ILE A 137 25.60 -8.71 37.73
CA ILE A 137 25.46 -7.82 36.58
C ILE A 137 24.12 -7.09 36.70
N ASN A 138 24.18 -5.76 36.76
CA ASN A 138 23.00 -4.91 36.81
C ASN A 138 22.97 -3.98 35.60
N MET A 139 21.84 -3.93 34.93
CA MET A 139 21.62 -3.06 33.78
C MET A 139 20.33 -2.26 33.96
N SER A 140 20.41 -0.95 33.74
CA SER A 140 19.26 -0.05 33.86
C SER A 140 19.20 0.90 32.66
N GLY A 141 18.16 0.86 31.84
CA GLY A 141 18.13 1.58 30.57
C GLY A 141 19.02 0.91 29.50
N GLY A 142 19.17 1.58 28.36
CA GLY A 142 20.09 1.14 27.30
C GLY A 142 19.65 -0.16 26.60
N TRP A 143 20.62 -0.82 25.96
CA TRP A 143 20.37 -1.90 25.01
C TRP A 143 21.26 -3.11 25.26
N ILE A 144 20.71 -4.31 25.07
CA ILE A 144 21.47 -5.55 24.91
C ILE A 144 21.34 -5.92 23.44
N ALA A 145 22.44 -5.96 22.69
CA ALA A 145 22.45 -6.28 21.27
C ALA A 145 23.52 -7.35 20.97
N PRO A 146 23.18 -8.64 21.14
CA PRO A 146 24.05 -9.73 20.75
C PRO A 146 24.35 -9.68 19.25
N GLU A 147 25.56 -10.11 18.86
CA GLU A 147 25.93 -10.39 17.46
C GLU A 147 26.27 -11.88 17.35
N GLY A 148 25.25 -12.72 17.14
CA GLY A 148 25.31 -14.16 17.43
C GLY A 148 24.88 -14.47 18.87
N MET A 149 25.63 -15.32 19.57
CA MET A 149 25.30 -15.67 20.96
C MET A 149 26.09 -14.82 21.97
N LEU A 150 25.37 -14.12 22.84
CA LEU A 150 25.92 -13.44 24.00
C LEU A 150 25.49 -14.15 25.29
N THR A 151 26.44 -14.64 26.06
CA THR A 151 26.22 -15.33 27.33
C THR A 151 26.53 -14.42 28.50
N ILE A 152 25.60 -14.32 29.46
CA ILE A 152 25.80 -13.64 30.73
C ILE A 152 25.89 -14.67 31.85
N GLU A 153 27.07 -14.77 32.46
CA GLU A 153 27.29 -15.64 33.61
C GLU A 153 27.03 -14.90 34.93
N GLY A 154 26.40 -15.57 35.89
CA GLY A 154 26.09 -14.99 37.20
C GLY A 154 24.66 -14.45 37.33
N VAL A 155 24.45 -13.61 38.34
CA VAL A 155 23.14 -13.00 38.62
C VAL A 155 22.97 -11.78 37.72
N PHE A 156 22.02 -11.85 36.79
CA PHE A 156 21.72 -10.76 35.87
C PHE A 156 20.39 -10.10 36.18
N VAL A 157 20.41 -8.79 36.43
CA VAL A 157 19.22 -7.97 36.66
C VAL A 157 19.18 -6.85 35.62
N ALA A 158 18.14 -6.83 34.80
CA ALA A 158 17.90 -5.79 33.83
C ALA A 158 16.59 -5.05 34.13
N THR A 159 16.58 -3.72 33.99
CA THR A 159 15.38 -2.90 34.24
C THR A 159 15.29 -1.77 33.23
N ASN A 160 14.15 -1.68 32.53
CA ASN A 160 13.93 -0.73 31.44
C ASN A 160 15.01 -0.83 30.35
N THR A 161 15.53 -2.03 30.10
CA THR A 161 16.58 -2.31 29.11
C THR A 161 15.97 -3.03 27.92
N THR A 162 16.30 -2.62 26.70
CA THR A 162 15.79 -3.27 25.49
C THR A 162 16.74 -4.36 25.03
N LEU A 163 16.25 -5.59 24.89
CA LEU A 163 16.91 -6.65 24.13
C LEU A 163 16.62 -6.44 22.64
N ARG A 164 17.66 -6.19 21.85
CA ARG A 164 17.59 -6.06 20.40
C ARG A 164 18.24 -7.28 19.76
N VAL A 165 17.47 -8.03 18.98
CA VAL A 165 17.90 -9.32 18.42
C VAL A 165 17.33 -9.52 17.02
N THR A 166 18.13 -10.13 16.14
CA THR A 166 17.65 -10.69 14.88
C THR A 166 17.36 -12.17 15.07
N ALA A 167 16.09 -12.55 15.08
CA ALA A 167 15.67 -13.93 15.23
C ALA A 167 16.22 -14.81 14.10
N GLY A 168 16.81 -15.94 14.47
CA GLY A 168 17.56 -16.83 13.57
C GLY A 168 19.05 -16.53 13.45
N GLU A 169 19.52 -15.40 14.01
CA GLU A 169 20.95 -15.02 13.99
C GLU A 169 21.47 -14.75 15.40
N ASP A 170 20.73 -13.97 16.21
CA ASP A 170 21.17 -13.47 17.51
C ASP A 170 20.41 -14.13 18.66
N SER A 171 21.09 -14.35 19.78
CA SER A 171 20.48 -14.85 21.02
C SER A 171 21.22 -14.37 22.28
N LEU A 172 20.45 -14.16 23.34
CA LEU A 172 20.96 -13.88 24.68
C LEU A 172 20.79 -15.11 25.58
N HIS A 173 21.89 -15.60 26.16
CA HIS A 173 21.90 -16.71 27.10
C HIS A 173 22.26 -16.22 28.50
N ALA A 174 21.32 -16.23 29.44
CA ALA A 174 21.59 -16.03 30.86
C ALA A 174 21.78 -17.39 31.55
N THR A 175 22.92 -17.60 32.20
CA THR A 175 23.11 -18.83 33.01
C THR A 175 22.34 -18.77 34.34
N GLY A 176 22.03 -17.55 34.80
CA GLY A 176 21.18 -17.30 35.96
C GLY A 176 19.69 -17.28 35.59
N GLY A 177 18.85 -16.91 36.57
CA GLY A 177 17.46 -16.57 36.30
C GLY A 177 17.34 -15.14 35.76
N LEU A 178 16.31 -14.87 34.95
CA LEU A 178 16.09 -13.57 34.33
C LEU A 178 14.62 -13.15 34.43
N ASP A 179 14.37 -11.89 34.81
CA ASP A 179 13.03 -11.32 34.89
C ASP A 179 12.68 -10.57 33.60
N LEU A 180 11.71 -11.11 32.85
CA LEU A 180 11.23 -10.54 31.59
C LEU A 180 10.49 -9.21 31.80
N SER A 181 9.87 -9.00 32.97
CA SER A 181 9.07 -7.80 33.23
C SER A 181 9.91 -6.52 33.31
N GLY A 182 11.22 -6.66 33.53
CA GLY A 182 12.19 -5.57 33.48
C GLY A 182 12.76 -5.27 32.09
N LEU A 183 12.46 -6.11 31.08
CA LEU A 183 13.02 -6.01 29.72
C LEU A 183 11.97 -5.52 28.72
N LEU A 184 12.42 -4.78 27.71
CA LEU A 184 11.69 -4.53 26.46
C LEU A 184 12.32 -5.39 25.37
N ALA A 185 11.56 -5.77 24.33
CA ALA A 185 12.08 -6.53 23.20
C ALA A 185 11.91 -5.74 21.89
N GLU A 186 12.98 -5.67 21.12
CA GLU A 186 13.01 -5.18 19.74
C GLU A 186 13.53 -6.33 18.87
N VAL A 187 12.65 -6.89 18.04
CA VAL A 187 12.93 -8.12 17.31
C VAL A 187 12.85 -7.85 15.81
N SER A 188 13.94 -8.13 15.10
CA SER A 188 13.93 -8.32 13.65
C SER A 188 13.86 -9.81 13.35
N VAL A 189 13.27 -10.18 12.21
CA VAL A 189 13.34 -11.54 11.66
C VAL A 189 14.43 -11.53 10.59
N SER A 190 15.19 -12.60 10.37
CA SER A 190 16.16 -12.61 9.28
C SER A 190 15.45 -12.72 7.92
N ASN A 191 15.90 -11.93 6.94
CA ASN A 191 15.33 -11.89 5.59
C ASN A 191 15.51 -13.20 4.79
N ASN A 192 16.37 -14.12 5.23
CA ASN A 192 16.69 -15.37 4.53
C ASN A 192 15.89 -16.59 5.04
N VAL A 193 14.76 -16.37 5.73
CA VAL A 193 14.06 -17.45 6.41
C VAL A 193 12.75 -17.81 5.72
N VAL A 194 12.45 -19.11 5.69
CA VAL A 194 11.16 -19.62 5.25
C VAL A 194 10.18 -19.52 6.43
N PRO A 195 9.16 -18.64 6.37
CA PRO A 195 8.35 -18.34 7.55
C PRO A 195 7.54 -19.54 8.04
N ASN A 196 7.16 -20.49 7.17
CA ASN A 196 6.23 -21.58 7.51
C ASN A 196 6.62 -22.53 8.65
N SER A 197 7.88 -22.49 9.12
CA SER A 197 8.40 -23.31 10.20
C SER A 197 9.27 -22.52 11.18
N PHE A 198 9.13 -21.20 11.17
CA PHE A 198 9.95 -20.31 11.96
C PHE A 198 9.68 -20.50 13.46
N ASN A 199 10.70 -20.96 14.17
CA ASN A 199 10.70 -21.08 15.63
C ASN A 199 12.13 -20.95 16.12
N GLU A 200 12.54 -19.71 16.38
CA GLU A 200 13.93 -19.39 16.71
C GLU A 200 14.02 -18.85 18.13
N VAL A 201 14.93 -19.43 18.92
CA VAL A 201 15.17 -19.05 20.31
C VAL A 201 16.00 -17.77 20.33
N ILE A 202 15.45 -16.72 20.92
CA ILE A 202 16.15 -15.41 21.06
C ILE A 202 16.68 -15.17 22.47
N LEU A 203 16.15 -15.89 23.45
CA LEU A 203 16.53 -15.77 24.86
C LEU A 203 16.51 -17.14 25.53
N THR A 204 17.55 -17.46 26.28
CA THR A 204 17.57 -18.61 27.20
C THR A 204 18.01 -18.16 28.60
N ALA A 205 17.41 -18.72 29.64
CA ALA A 205 17.75 -18.51 31.04
C ALA A 205 17.78 -19.85 31.79
N ASP A 206 18.97 -20.38 32.10
CA ASP A 206 19.11 -21.71 32.75
C ASP A 206 18.52 -21.72 34.17
N GLY A 207 18.59 -20.60 34.87
CA GLY A 207 17.98 -20.40 36.19
C GLY A 207 16.47 -20.14 36.14
N GLY A 208 15.87 -20.12 34.95
CA GLY A 208 14.45 -19.90 34.70
C GLY A 208 14.10 -18.45 34.38
N LEU A 209 12.99 -18.29 33.66
CA LEU A 209 12.39 -17.00 33.34
C LEU A 209 11.33 -16.62 34.38
N ASN A 210 11.45 -15.42 34.93
CA ASN A 210 10.44 -14.80 35.78
C ASN A 210 9.63 -13.79 34.97
N GLY A 211 8.33 -13.66 35.28
CA GLY A 211 7.41 -12.86 34.49
C GLY A 211 6.88 -13.61 33.26
N SER A 212 5.65 -13.29 32.84
CA SER A 212 4.96 -14.01 31.75
C SER A 212 5.18 -13.41 30.37
N ALA A 213 5.85 -12.26 30.26
CA ALA A 213 6.15 -11.58 28.99
C ALA A 213 7.18 -10.46 29.23
N PHE A 214 7.79 -9.98 28.15
CA PHE A 214 8.49 -8.69 28.14
C PHE A 214 7.53 -7.54 28.52
N SER A 215 8.07 -6.43 29.03
CA SER A 215 7.29 -5.24 29.32
C SER A 215 6.64 -4.62 28.07
N SER A 216 7.30 -4.75 26.92
CA SER A 216 6.75 -4.43 25.60
C SER A 216 7.58 -5.14 24.53
N THR A 217 6.95 -5.44 23.39
CA THR A 217 7.61 -6.04 22.24
C THR A 217 7.34 -5.20 21.00
N ASN A 218 8.36 -4.99 20.18
CA ASN A 218 8.26 -4.37 18.87
C ASN A 218 8.90 -5.29 17.83
N PHE A 219 8.13 -5.68 16.82
CA PHE A 219 8.66 -6.40 15.65
C PHE A 219 8.96 -5.39 14.54
N ILE A 220 10.14 -5.49 13.92
CA ILE A 220 10.59 -4.53 12.90
C ILE A 220 10.30 -5.03 11.49
N GLU A 221 10.26 -6.34 11.28
CA GLU A 221 10.02 -6.94 9.97
C GLU A 221 8.75 -7.77 9.98
N HIS A 222 8.00 -7.68 8.88
CA HIS A 222 6.75 -8.39 8.64
C HIS A 222 6.83 -9.12 7.31
N PHE A 223 6.16 -10.27 7.24
CA PHE A 223 6.00 -11.03 6.00
C PHE A 223 4.52 -10.99 5.65
N LEU A 224 4.18 -10.79 4.37
CA LEU A 224 2.79 -10.51 3.96
C LEU A 224 1.77 -11.53 4.50
N LEU A 225 2.12 -12.82 4.52
CA LEU A 225 1.22 -13.90 4.94
C LEU A 225 1.48 -14.44 6.35
N TYR A 226 2.41 -13.84 7.09
CA TYR A 226 2.83 -14.34 8.40
C TYR A 226 2.99 -13.25 9.44
N ASP A 227 2.39 -13.49 10.59
CA ASP A 227 2.63 -12.73 11.80
C ASP A 227 3.71 -13.40 12.65
N PHE A 228 4.46 -12.59 13.39
CA PHE A 228 5.46 -13.07 14.33
C PHE A 228 5.03 -12.77 15.74
N THR A 229 5.10 -13.79 16.59
CA THR A 229 4.75 -13.68 18.01
C THR A 229 5.87 -14.23 18.86
N LEU A 230 5.90 -13.81 20.13
CA LEU A 230 6.80 -14.39 21.11
C LEU A 230 6.07 -15.49 21.89
N THR A 231 6.70 -16.65 21.95
CA THR A 231 6.29 -17.73 22.86
C THR A 231 7.35 -17.88 23.94
N ASN A 232 6.91 -18.08 25.17
CA ASN A 232 7.79 -18.34 26.29
C ASN A 232 7.46 -19.67 26.96
N ASP A 233 8.51 -20.39 27.33
CA ASP A 233 8.41 -21.52 28.24
C ASP A 233 9.10 -21.18 29.58
N LEU A 234 9.49 -22.18 30.37
CA LEU A 234 10.11 -21.95 31.68
C LEU A 234 11.52 -21.34 31.60
N THR A 235 12.21 -21.51 30.48
CA THR A 235 13.65 -21.21 30.33
C THR A 235 13.98 -20.49 29.04
N THR A 236 13.09 -20.43 28.07
CA THR A 236 13.35 -19.88 26.74
C THR A 236 12.25 -18.93 26.30
N VAL A 237 12.64 -17.96 25.48
CA VAL A 237 11.72 -17.18 24.65
C VAL A 237 12.10 -17.39 23.20
N SER A 238 11.11 -17.78 22.40
CA SER A 238 11.24 -17.99 20.97
C SER A 238 10.35 -17.03 20.20
N VAL A 239 10.80 -16.66 19.01
CA VAL A 239 9.98 -16.04 17.99
C VAL A 239 9.38 -17.15 17.13
N VAL A 240 8.07 -17.17 17.02
CA VAL A 240 7.34 -18.12 16.18
C VAL A 240 6.54 -17.38 15.14
N SER A 241 6.43 -17.97 13.96
CA SER A 241 5.51 -17.49 12.93
C SER A 241 4.14 -18.14 13.09
N GLU A 242 3.11 -17.37 12.77
CA GLU A 242 1.74 -17.83 12.58
C GLU A 242 1.21 -17.28 11.26
N ALA A 243 0.21 -17.94 10.68
CA ALA A 243 -0.45 -17.41 9.49
C ALA A 243 -1.14 -16.07 9.83
N ALA A 244 -1.01 -15.09 8.96
CA ALA A 244 -1.75 -13.84 9.09
C ALA A 244 -3.26 -14.10 9.13
N LEU A 245 -4.00 -13.26 9.85
CA LEU A 245 -5.45 -13.44 9.99
C LEU A 245 -6.19 -13.03 8.71
N ASP A 246 -7.27 -13.75 8.42
CA ASP A 246 -8.18 -13.38 7.33
C ASP A 246 -8.72 -11.96 7.56
N GLY A 247 -8.63 -11.15 6.51
CA GLY A 247 -9.13 -9.78 6.49
C GLY A 247 -8.12 -8.71 6.89
N GLU A 248 -6.87 -9.06 7.21
CA GLU A 248 -5.85 -8.06 7.59
C GLU A 248 -5.06 -7.49 6.42
N ILE A 249 -5.09 -8.15 5.26
CA ILE A 249 -4.40 -7.70 4.05
C ILE A 249 -5.36 -6.92 3.16
N SER A 250 -4.97 -5.76 2.66
CA SER A 250 -5.79 -4.90 1.80
C SER A 250 -6.26 -5.60 0.50
N SER A 251 -7.52 -5.37 0.13
CA SER A 251 -8.12 -5.78 -1.16
C SER A 251 -8.21 -4.63 -2.18
N THR A 252 -7.58 -3.48 -1.90
CA THR A 252 -7.60 -2.30 -2.78
C THR A 252 -7.19 -2.64 -4.20
N LEU A 253 -6.14 -3.45 -4.39
CA LEU A 253 -5.64 -3.86 -5.70
C LEU A 253 -6.73 -4.56 -6.56
N ALA A 254 -7.49 -5.46 -5.94
CA ALA A 254 -8.61 -6.18 -6.57
C ALA A 254 -9.70 -5.20 -7.00
N TYR A 255 -10.13 -4.36 -6.06
CA TYR A 255 -11.21 -3.41 -6.29
C TYR A 255 -10.85 -2.39 -7.37
N ALA A 256 -9.64 -1.86 -7.33
CA ALA A 256 -9.08 -0.95 -8.33
C ALA A 256 -9.10 -1.55 -9.74
N GLY A 257 -8.64 -2.80 -9.91
CA GLY A 257 -8.64 -3.48 -11.21
C GLY A 257 -10.05 -3.62 -11.79
N ILE A 258 -11.02 -4.01 -10.95
CA ILE A 258 -12.43 -4.12 -11.32
C ILE A 258 -13.01 -2.77 -11.77
N GLN A 259 -12.69 -1.67 -11.08
CA GLN A 259 -13.19 -0.34 -11.46
C GLN A 259 -12.58 0.15 -12.79
N GLY A 260 -11.31 -0.19 -13.08
CA GLY A 260 -10.70 0.10 -14.37
C GLY A 260 -11.47 -0.49 -15.54
N ILE A 261 -11.88 -1.75 -15.42
CA ILE A 261 -12.68 -2.45 -16.44
C ILE A 261 -14.09 -1.89 -16.55
N ARG A 262 -14.75 -1.62 -15.40
CA ARG A 262 -16.08 -0.98 -15.37
C ARG A 262 -16.07 0.35 -16.10
N ALA A 263 -15.05 1.18 -15.88
CA ALA A 263 -14.93 2.47 -16.55
C ALA A 263 -14.80 2.32 -18.08
N GLY A 264 -14.10 1.28 -18.55
CA GLY A 264 -14.04 0.91 -19.97
C GLY A 264 -15.39 0.48 -20.56
N PHE A 265 -16.15 -0.36 -19.84
CA PHE A 265 -17.50 -0.77 -20.26
C PHE A 265 -18.48 0.41 -20.29
N ASN A 266 -18.43 1.29 -19.28
CA ASN A 266 -19.22 2.52 -19.24
C ASN A 266 -18.90 3.43 -20.44
N GLY A 267 -17.62 3.56 -20.80
CA GLY A 267 -17.20 4.26 -22.03
C GLY A 267 -17.83 3.65 -23.29
N MET A 268 -17.86 2.33 -23.42
CA MET A 268 -18.57 1.62 -24.49
C MET A 268 -20.08 1.93 -24.49
N GLN A 269 -20.74 1.88 -23.33
CA GLN A 269 -22.18 2.13 -23.21
C GLN A 269 -22.53 3.57 -23.62
N ASN A 270 -21.81 4.55 -23.10
CA ASN A 270 -22.00 5.96 -23.43
C ASN A 270 -21.79 6.20 -24.93
N ALA A 271 -20.72 5.61 -25.48
CA ALA A 271 -20.43 5.67 -26.90
C ALA A 271 -21.57 5.12 -27.76
N ALA A 272 -22.22 4.02 -27.38
CA ALA A 272 -23.32 3.46 -28.16
C ALA A 272 -24.59 4.34 -28.12
N PHE A 273 -24.97 4.89 -26.95
CA PHE A 273 -26.32 5.45 -26.70
C PHE A 273 -26.44 6.97 -26.63
N VAL A 274 -25.32 7.71 -26.61
CA VAL A 274 -25.34 9.15 -26.89
C VAL A 274 -25.77 9.40 -28.37
N ARG A 275 -25.53 8.43 -29.26
CA ARG A 275 -25.71 8.51 -30.72
C ARG A 275 -27.07 8.09 -31.26
N THR A 276 -27.57 6.95 -30.82
CA THR A 276 -28.69 6.20 -31.45
C THR A 276 -29.97 7.06 -31.64
N LYS A 277 -30.14 7.97 -30.69
CA LYS A 277 -31.10 9.08 -30.58
C LYS A 277 -31.27 10.01 -31.79
N GLN A 278 -30.40 9.95 -32.80
CA GLN A 278 -30.40 10.86 -33.96
C GLN A 278 -31.16 10.32 -35.16
N LEU A 279 -31.17 9.01 -35.35
CA LEU A 279 -31.73 8.33 -36.52
C LEU A 279 -33.24 8.54 -36.68
N ARG A 280 -33.96 8.67 -35.55
CA ARG A 280 -35.42 8.85 -35.60
C ARG A 280 -35.86 10.13 -36.31
N ARG A 281 -35.11 11.25 -36.31
CA ARG A 281 -35.64 12.48 -36.95
C ARG A 281 -35.39 12.56 -38.45
N ASN A 282 -34.43 11.81 -39.01
CA ASN A 282 -34.34 11.69 -40.47
C ASN A 282 -35.49 10.83 -41.04
N ALA A 283 -35.98 9.84 -40.28
CA ALA A 283 -37.15 9.02 -40.66
C ALA A 283 -38.51 9.64 -40.27
N VAL A 284 -38.60 10.32 -39.11
CA VAL A 284 -39.84 11.00 -38.68
C VAL A 284 -40.04 12.34 -39.41
N ALA A 285 -39.00 12.91 -40.04
CA ALA A 285 -39.18 14.00 -41.00
C ALA A 285 -39.85 13.55 -42.30
N THR A 286 -39.90 12.23 -42.60
CA THR A 286 -40.45 11.72 -43.86
C THR A 286 -41.77 10.96 -43.73
N ASP A 287 -42.17 10.44 -42.55
CA ASP A 287 -43.41 9.62 -42.50
C ASP A 287 -44.39 9.86 -41.34
N HIS A 288 -44.14 10.80 -40.43
CA HIS A 288 -45.14 11.22 -39.43
C HIS A 288 -45.35 12.73 -39.48
N ALA A 289 -46.20 13.12 -40.43
CA ALA A 289 -46.94 14.36 -40.41
C ALA A 289 -47.40 14.69 -38.99
N ILE A 290 -46.83 15.76 -38.44
CA ILE A 290 -47.54 16.59 -37.47
C ILE A 290 -48.92 16.84 -38.09
N SER A 291 -49.98 16.46 -37.37
CA SER A 291 -51.35 16.62 -37.85
C SER A 291 -51.56 18.02 -38.44
N HIS A 292 -52.15 18.07 -39.63
CA HIS A 292 -52.32 19.23 -40.51
C HIS A 292 -53.04 20.45 -39.89
N GLU A 293 -53.42 20.39 -38.61
CA GLU A 293 -54.11 21.47 -37.88
C GLU A 293 -53.20 22.30 -36.96
N ALA A 294 -51.94 21.89 -36.73
CA ALA A 294 -50.96 22.67 -35.96
C ALA A 294 -50.11 23.63 -36.81
N TYR A 295 -50.18 23.53 -38.14
CA TYR A 295 -49.43 24.39 -39.08
C TYR A 295 -50.10 25.76 -39.33
N LEU A 296 -51.34 25.96 -38.85
CA LEU A 296 -52.13 27.17 -39.15
C LEU A 296 -52.20 28.20 -38.00
N MET A 297 -51.43 28.04 -36.90
CA MET A 297 -51.39 29.03 -35.81
C MET A 297 -49.99 29.55 -35.44
N SER A 298 -49.01 29.48 -36.35
CA SER A 298 -47.75 30.23 -36.19
C SER A 298 -47.13 30.64 -37.53
N SER A 299 -47.85 31.45 -38.31
CA SER A 299 -47.30 32.11 -39.50
C SER A 299 -47.09 33.61 -39.23
N SER A 300 -45.92 33.98 -38.69
CA SER A 300 -45.31 35.28 -38.99
C SER A 300 -43.85 35.31 -38.53
N THR A 301 -42.91 35.01 -39.43
CA THR A 301 -41.85 35.93 -39.88
C THR A 301 -40.92 35.22 -40.86
N ASN A 302 -40.80 35.80 -42.05
CA ASN A 302 -39.93 35.47 -43.18
C ASN A 302 -38.65 34.69 -42.84
N ALA A 303 -38.63 33.40 -43.19
CA ALA A 303 -37.43 32.70 -43.64
C ALA A 303 -37.69 32.28 -45.10
N PRO A 304 -36.75 32.49 -46.04
CA PRO A 304 -36.91 32.05 -47.42
C PRO A 304 -37.24 30.55 -47.47
N ALA A 305 -38.05 30.15 -48.44
CA ALA A 305 -38.16 28.76 -48.85
C ALA A 305 -36.76 28.28 -49.26
N GLY A 306 -36.00 27.75 -48.31
CA GLY A 306 -34.78 27.01 -48.55
C GLY A 306 -35.15 25.72 -49.29
N PRO A 307 -34.27 25.20 -50.17
CA PRO A 307 -34.52 24.00 -50.93
C PRO A 307 -35.07 22.91 -50.00
N GLN A 308 -36.06 22.16 -50.46
CA GLN A 308 -36.23 20.79 -50.00
C GLN A 308 -34.87 20.10 -50.22
N GLY A 309 -34.02 20.10 -49.18
CA GLY A 309 -32.87 19.21 -49.12
C GLY A 309 -33.42 17.79 -49.25
N PRO A 310 -32.70 16.87 -49.89
CA PRO A 310 -33.22 15.54 -50.21
C PRO A 310 -33.56 14.78 -48.93
N GLY A 311 -34.79 14.94 -48.46
CA GLY A 311 -35.51 13.89 -47.78
C GLY A 311 -35.58 12.72 -48.77
N ASP A 312 -35.30 11.54 -48.24
CA ASP A 312 -35.27 10.26 -48.95
C ASP A 312 -34.00 9.94 -49.76
N LYS A 313 -33.22 8.97 -49.23
CA LYS A 313 -32.34 8.04 -49.98
C LYS A 313 -30.91 8.46 -50.36
N ASN A 314 -30.21 9.32 -49.63
CA ASN A 314 -28.80 9.65 -49.96
C ASN A 314 -27.78 9.30 -48.87
N THR A 315 -27.77 8.02 -48.50
CA THR A 315 -26.64 7.33 -47.87
C THR A 315 -26.40 6.07 -48.72
N ILE A 316 -25.24 5.92 -49.35
CA ILE A 316 -24.93 4.88 -50.36
C ILE A 316 -25.20 3.47 -49.79
N PHE A 317 -25.08 3.29 -48.47
CA PHE A 317 -25.36 2.01 -47.80
C PHE A 317 -26.36 2.11 -46.64
N GLY A 318 -26.77 3.29 -46.20
CA GLY A 318 -27.63 3.43 -45.01
C GLY A 318 -26.91 3.02 -43.73
N MET A 319 -25.59 3.19 -43.72
CA MET A 319 -24.70 2.85 -42.61
C MET A 319 -24.11 4.11 -42.00
N HIS A 320 -23.99 4.11 -40.68
CA HIS A 320 -23.35 5.18 -39.93
C HIS A 320 -22.07 4.64 -39.34
N PHE A 321 -21.00 5.43 -39.43
CA PHE A 321 -19.77 5.18 -38.72
C PHE A 321 -19.63 6.21 -37.62
N TRP A 322 -19.13 5.77 -36.48
CA TRP A 322 -18.87 6.68 -35.39
C TRP A 322 -17.62 6.29 -34.63
N ALA A 323 -17.02 7.30 -34.01
CA ALA A 323 -15.87 7.15 -33.13
C ALA A 323 -16.02 8.06 -31.90
N GLU A 324 -15.46 7.65 -30.78
CA GLU A 324 -15.47 8.41 -29.54
C GLU A 324 -14.18 8.15 -28.77
N GLN A 325 -13.62 9.23 -28.24
CA GLN A 325 -12.55 9.17 -27.26
C GLN A 325 -13.14 9.59 -25.92
N PHE A 326 -12.84 8.83 -24.87
CA PHE A 326 -13.16 9.19 -23.50
C PHE A 326 -11.89 9.20 -22.64
N SER A 327 -11.92 10.03 -21.60
CA SER A 327 -10.89 10.16 -20.59
C SER A 327 -11.58 10.51 -19.28
N GLY A 328 -11.19 9.86 -18.19
CA GLY A 328 -11.79 10.09 -16.89
C GLY A 328 -10.85 9.84 -15.74
N GLN A 329 -11.20 10.43 -14.61
CA GLN A 329 -10.53 10.28 -13.33
C GLN A 329 -11.57 9.93 -12.27
N GLY A 330 -11.21 9.05 -11.36
CA GLY A 330 -12.01 8.71 -10.18
C GLY A 330 -11.17 8.72 -8.92
N ASP A 331 -11.79 9.11 -7.82
CA ASP A 331 -11.20 9.09 -6.48
C ASP A 331 -12.11 8.23 -5.58
N TYR A 332 -11.51 7.20 -4.97
CA TYR A 332 -12.17 6.22 -4.12
C TYR A 332 -11.63 6.33 -2.70
N ASP A 333 -12.51 6.49 -1.73
CA ASP A 333 -12.15 6.58 -0.32
C ASP A 333 -11.73 5.22 0.23
N ALA A 334 -10.93 5.24 1.30
CA ALA A 334 -10.57 4.04 2.04
C ALA A 334 -11.80 3.40 2.68
N MET A 335 -11.83 2.06 2.71
CA MET A 335 -12.90 1.27 3.34
C MET A 335 -12.27 0.22 4.25
N ASP A 336 -12.63 0.28 5.54
CA ASP A 336 -12.11 -0.63 6.57
C ASP A 336 -10.57 -0.69 6.58
N LEU A 337 -9.98 -1.85 6.27
CA LEU A 337 -8.53 -2.08 6.21
C LEU A 337 -7.96 -1.92 4.79
N SER A 338 -8.80 -1.57 3.81
CA SER A 338 -8.39 -1.35 2.43
C SER A 338 -8.22 0.14 2.14
N ASP A 339 -7.08 0.49 1.57
CA ASP A 339 -6.72 1.86 1.19
C ASP A 339 -7.61 2.45 0.10
N GLY A 340 -7.78 3.76 0.16
CA GLY A 340 -8.35 4.54 -0.94
C GLY A 340 -7.38 4.65 -2.12
N PHE A 341 -7.91 4.89 -3.33
CA PHE A 341 -7.14 4.93 -4.57
C PHE A 341 -7.66 5.95 -5.57
N THR A 342 -6.79 6.36 -6.48
CA THR A 342 -7.12 7.21 -7.63
C THR A 342 -7.07 6.38 -8.92
N LEU A 343 -8.09 6.50 -9.76
CA LEU A 343 -8.24 5.81 -11.03
C LEU A 343 -8.11 6.81 -12.18
N ASN A 344 -7.27 6.53 -13.18
CA ASN A 344 -7.22 7.30 -14.42
C ASN A 344 -7.51 6.39 -15.61
N ASN A 345 -8.64 6.60 -16.29
CA ASN A 345 -9.07 5.77 -17.40
C ASN A 345 -9.09 6.56 -18.71
N ASN A 346 -8.69 5.92 -19.80
CA ASN A 346 -8.74 6.48 -21.14
C ASN A 346 -9.14 5.40 -22.13
N GLY A 347 -9.97 5.72 -23.10
CA GLY A 347 -10.33 4.74 -24.10
C GLY A 347 -10.93 5.32 -25.36
N THR A 348 -10.92 4.50 -26.40
CA THR A 348 -11.42 4.83 -27.71
C THR A 348 -12.43 3.78 -28.12
N SER A 349 -13.61 4.23 -28.50
CA SER A 349 -14.68 3.41 -29.04
C SER A 349 -14.92 3.79 -30.50
N PHE A 350 -15.23 2.81 -31.33
CA PHE A 350 -15.77 3.07 -32.66
C PHE A 350 -16.78 2.00 -33.04
N GLY A 351 -17.69 2.34 -33.95
CA GLY A 351 -18.78 1.45 -34.28
C GLY A 351 -19.43 1.76 -35.61
N PHE A 352 -20.27 0.81 -36.02
CA PHE A 352 -21.08 0.91 -37.21
C PHE A 352 -22.51 0.50 -36.86
N ASP A 353 -23.48 1.30 -37.28
CA ASP A 353 -24.89 0.95 -37.17
C ASP A 353 -25.66 1.20 -38.46
N ARG A 354 -26.86 0.64 -38.48
CA ARG A 354 -27.83 0.78 -39.56
C ARG A 354 -29.23 0.88 -39.00
N LEU A 355 -30.05 1.70 -39.65
CA LEU A 355 -31.50 1.70 -39.48
C LEU A 355 -32.14 0.58 -40.32
N PHE A 356 -32.86 -0.31 -39.66
CA PHE A 356 -33.66 -1.39 -40.22
C PHE A 356 -35.14 -1.01 -40.17
N GLY A 357 -35.77 -0.96 -41.36
CA GLY A 357 -37.10 -0.38 -41.50
C GLY A 357 -37.10 1.08 -41.03
N ASP A 358 -38.11 1.45 -40.24
CA ASP A 358 -38.29 2.84 -39.78
C ASP A 358 -38.13 2.98 -38.25
N SER A 359 -37.83 1.89 -37.54
CA SER A 359 -37.96 1.84 -36.08
C SER A 359 -36.83 1.15 -35.33
N LEU A 360 -35.91 0.44 -36.00
CA LEU A 360 -34.87 -0.33 -35.31
C LEU A 360 -33.48 0.09 -35.80
N VAL A 361 -32.67 0.63 -34.90
CA VAL A 361 -31.23 0.80 -35.12
C VAL A 361 -30.53 -0.41 -34.53
N ALA A 362 -29.59 -1.00 -35.26
CA ALA A 362 -28.72 -2.01 -34.69
C ALA A 362 -27.31 -1.85 -35.25
N GLY A 363 -26.32 -2.13 -34.41
CA GLY A 363 -24.93 -1.94 -34.75
C GLY A 363 -23.99 -2.75 -33.88
N ILE A 364 -22.72 -2.70 -34.27
CA ILE A 364 -21.61 -3.30 -33.55
C ILE A 364 -20.62 -2.20 -33.19
N ASN A 365 -19.90 -2.38 -32.09
CA ASN A 365 -18.83 -1.50 -31.71
C ASN A 365 -17.67 -2.25 -31.08
N TYR A 366 -16.51 -1.62 -31.14
CA TYR A 366 -15.30 -2.06 -30.48
C TYR A 366 -14.80 -0.94 -29.59
N THR A 367 -14.31 -1.27 -28.40
CA THR A 367 -13.72 -0.32 -27.47
C THR A 367 -12.41 -0.86 -26.93
N TYR A 368 -11.37 -0.04 -27.02
CA TYR A 368 -10.13 -0.23 -26.28
C TYR A 368 -10.13 0.74 -25.11
N ALA A 369 -9.86 0.26 -23.90
CA ALA A 369 -9.76 1.07 -22.70
C ALA A 369 -8.48 0.72 -21.94
N ARG A 370 -7.87 1.72 -21.31
CA ARG A 370 -6.75 1.55 -20.41
C ARG A 370 -7.00 2.34 -19.13
N SER A 371 -6.86 1.66 -18.00
CA SER A 371 -6.88 2.27 -16.67
C SER A 371 -5.50 2.20 -16.04
N ALA A 372 -5.16 3.23 -15.26
CA ALA A 372 -4.00 3.23 -14.38
C ALA A 372 -4.45 3.65 -12.99
N THR A 373 -4.20 2.79 -12.01
CA THR A 373 -4.69 2.97 -10.63
C THR A 373 -3.55 3.03 -9.64
N ARG A 374 -3.69 3.91 -8.65
CA ARG A 374 -2.69 4.11 -7.58
C ARG A 374 -3.39 4.20 -6.23
N ALA A 375 -3.08 3.29 -5.32
CA ALA A 375 -3.56 3.32 -3.94
C ALA A 375 -2.71 4.27 -3.08
N THR A 376 -3.27 4.70 -1.96
CA THR A 376 -2.60 5.59 -1.00
C THR A 376 -1.36 4.95 -0.38
N ALA A 377 -1.39 3.65 -0.07
CA ALA A 377 -0.24 2.90 0.43
C ALA A 377 0.82 2.58 -0.64
N GLY A 378 0.50 2.77 -1.92
CA GLY A 378 1.45 2.64 -3.02
C GLY A 378 1.14 1.53 -4.02
N ASP A 379 0.19 0.64 -3.74
CA ASP A 379 -0.29 -0.38 -4.67
C ASP A 379 -0.65 0.21 -6.04
N ARG A 380 -0.40 -0.56 -7.10
CA ARG A 380 -0.66 -0.14 -8.48
C ARG A 380 -1.30 -1.27 -9.26
N VAL A 381 -2.33 -0.93 -10.03
CA VAL A 381 -2.88 -1.83 -11.04
C VAL A 381 -3.16 -1.04 -12.32
N ASP A 382 -2.55 -1.47 -13.40
CA ASP A 382 -2.82 -1.02 -14.75
C ASP A 382 -3.64 -2.10 -15.45
N THR A 383 -4.73 -1.69 -16.10
CA THR A 383 -5.60 -2.61 -16.86
C THR A 383 -5.71 -2.17 -18.30
N GLU A 384 -5.60 -3.08 -19.25
CA GLU A 384 -5.92 -2.85 -20.65
C GLU A 384 -7.09 -3.76 -21.04
N THR A 385 -8.15 -3.21 -21.65
CA THR A 385 -9.38 -3.95 -21.92
C THR A 385 -9.86 -3.75 -23.35
N TYR A 386 -10.27 -4.86 -23.96
CA TYR A 386 -10.80 -4.93 -25.31
C TYR A 386 -12.23 -5.42 -25.26
N TRP A 387 -13.17 -4.52 -25.56
CA TRP A 387 -14.60 -4.83 -25.57
C TRP A 387 -15.14 -4.91 -27.00
N LEU A 388 -15.92 -5.96 -27.28
CA LEU A 388 -16.72 -6.10 -28.49
C LEU A 388 -18.21 -6.08 -28.13
N GLY A 389 -18.94 -5.11 -28.68
CA GLY A 389 -20.34 -4.87 -28.35
C GLY A 389 -21.28 -5.07 -29.55
N LEU A 390 -22.50 -5.53 -29.22
CA LEU A 390 -23.67 -5.49 -30.08
C LEU A 390 -24.71 -4.60 -29.38
N TYR A 391 -25.23 -3.60 -30.08
CA TYR A 391 -26.26 -2.72 -29.55
C TYR A 391 -27.43 -2.56 -30.50
N SER A 392 -28.56 -2.19 -29.91
CA SER A 392 -29.78 -1.88 -30.64
C SER A 392 -30.60 -0.82 -29.92
N GLU A 393 -31.33 -0.04 -30.70
CA GLU A 393 -32.36 0.87 -30.21
C GLU A 393 -33.62 0.69 -31.05
N TRP A 394 -34.72 0.39 -30.37
CA TRP A 394 -36.03 0.27 -30.99
C TRP A 394 -36.92 1.42 -30.57
N PHE A 395 -37.62 2.00 -31.56
CA PHE A 395 -38.59 3.07 -31.38
C PHE A 395 -40.01 2.55 -31.62
N GLY A 396 -40.80 2.53 -30.56
CA GLY A 396 -42.20 2.12 -30.61
C GLY A 396 -43.17 3.23 -31.02
N LYS A 397 -44.43 2.81 -31.22
CA LYS A 397 -45.59 3.71 -31.31
C LYS A 397 -45.73 4.50 -29.99
N ASN A 398 -46.34 5.69 -30.03
CA ASN A 398 -46.56 6.55 -28.87
C ASN A 398 -45.27 6.95 -28.13
N ASP A 399 -44.17 7.16 -28.86
CA ASP A 399 -42.90 7.67 -28.34
C ASP A 399 -42.17 6.80 -27.30
N TYR A 400 -42.55 5.52 -27.18
CA TYR A 400 -41.77 4.54 -26.42
C TYR A 400 -40.46 4.20 -27.13
N TYR A 401 -39.45 3.83 -26.36
CA TYR A 401 -38.20 3.26 -26.88
C TYR A 401 -37.68 2.14 -25.98
N LEU A 402 -36.83 1.31 -26.56
CA LEU A 402 -36.06 0.26 -25.91
C LEU A 402 -34.63 0.30 -26.44
N GLU A 403 -33.66 0.52 -25.57
CA GLU A 403 -32.22 0.47 -25.84
C GLU A 403 -31.66 -0.83 -25.23
N GLY A 404 -30.71 -1.47 -25.91
CA GLY A 404 -30.08 -2.69 -25.42
C GLY A 404 -28.66 -2.86 -25.96
N LEU A 405 -27.73 -3.28 -25.10
CA LEU A 405 -26.33 -3.54 -25.43
C LEU A 405 -25.85 -4.79 -24.70
N ILE A 406 -25.06 -5.59 -25.41
CA ILE A 406 -24.32 -6.72 -24.83
C ILE A 406 -22.87 -6.59 -25.28
N GLY A 407 -21.93 -6.77 -24.36
CA GLY A 407 -20.50 -6.68 -24.58
C GLY A 407 -19.76 -7.91 -24.05
N LEU A 408 -18.76 -8.35 -24.81
CA LEU A 408 -17.75 -9.32 -24.38
C LEU A 408 -16.41 -8.59 -24.27
N GLY A 409 -15.72 -8.76 -23.15
CA GLY A 409 -14.46 -8.11 -22.83
C GLY A 409 -13.34 -9.11 -22.60
N TRP A 410 -12.12 -8.72 -22.97
CA TRP A 410 -10.87 -9.38 -22.58
C TRP A 410 -9.96 -8.33 -21.96
N SER A 411 -9.36 -8.65 -20.82
CA SER A 411 -8.59 -7.71 -20.03
C SER A 411 -7.21 -8.26 -19.67
N ASP A 412 -6.19 -7.45 -19.79
CA ASP A 412 -4.85 -7.71 -19.26
C ASP A 412 -4.60 -6.82 -18.04
N TYR A 413 -3.97 -7.36 -17.01
CA TYR A 413 -3.67 -6.67 -15.75
C TYR A 413 -2.17 -6.73 -15.47
N GLU A 414 -1.59 -5.59 -15.10
CA GLU A 414 -0.26 -5.49 -14.50
C GLU A 414 -0.43 -4.96 -13.07
N THR A 415 0.08 -5.71 -12.09
CA THR A 415 -0.13 -5.46 -10.67
C THR A 415 1.19 -5.27 -9.93
N THR A 416 1.19 -4.35 -8.98
CA THR A 416 2.26 -4.16 -7.99
C THR A 416 1.62 -3.98 -6.62
N ARG A 417 1.83 -4.94 -5.73
CA ARG A 417 1.46 -4.84 -4.31
C ARG A 417 2.64 -4.33 -3.50
N ILE A 418 2.41 -3.38 -2.62
CA ILE A 418 3.40 -2.83 -1.71
C ILE A 418 2.86 -2.94 -0.29
N ASP A 419 3.56 -3.73 0.53
CA ASP A 419 3.28 -3.88 1.95
C ASP A 419 4.60 -3.77 2.75
N VAL A 420 4.52 -3.74 4.08
CA VAL A 420 5.68 -3.70 4.96
C VAL A 420 6.53 -4.95 4.71
N GLY A 421 7.75 -4.75 4.22
CA GLY A 421 8.69 -5.85 3.92
C GLY A 421 8.36 -6.65 2.65
N TYR A 422 7.33 -6.27 1.89
CA TYR A 422 6.92 -6.99 0.69
C TYR A 422 6.65 -6.06 -0.50
N THR A 423 7.16 -6.42 -1.67
CA THR A 423 6.77 -5.81 -2.94
C THR A 423 6.64 -6.89 -3.98
N GLY A 424 5.41 -7.20 -4.38
CA GLY A 424 5.09 -8.26 -5.33
C GLY A 424 4.62 -7.69 -6.66
N GLU A 425 5.19 -8.16 -7.76
CA GLU A 425 4.76 -7.82 -9.13
C GLU A 425 4.10 -9.04 -9.78
N GLY A 426 2.97 -8.83 -10.46
CA GLY A 426 2.23 -9.92 -11.10
C GLY A 426 1.47 -9.46 -12.35
N THR A 427 1.25 -10.38 -13.27
CA THR A 427 0.43 -10.15 -14.47
C THR A 427 -0.66 -11.20 -14.57
N THR A 428 -1.87 -10.80 -14.95
CA THR A 428 -2.98 -11.73 -15.16
C THR A 428 -3.86 -11.31 -16.33
N GLU A 429 -4.66 -12.25 -16.83
CA GLU A 429 -5.64 -12.05 -17.89
C GLU A 429 -7.06 -12.16 -17.30
N GLY A 430 -8.06 -11.69 -18.04
CA GLY A 430 -9.44 -11.72 -17.61
C GLY A 430 -10.44 -11.75 -18.75
N SER A 431 -11.66 -12.14 -18.41
CA SER A 431 -12.80 -12.26 -19.33
C SER A 431 -14.01 -11.60 -18.71
N ASP A 432 -14.59 -10.66 -19.46
CA ASP A 432 -15.65 -9.81 -18.95
C ASP A 432 -16.93 -9.93 -19.79
N PHE A 433 -18.07 -9.72 -19.13
CA PHE A 433 -19.36 -9.69 -19.78
C PHE A 433 -20.18 -8.51 -19.27
N GLY A 434 -20.65 -7.68 -20.20
CA GLY A 434 -21.50 -6.54 -19.90
C GLY A 434 -22.83 -6.64 -20.61
N GLY A 435 -23.90 -6.22 -19.93
CA GLY A 435 -25.24 -6.17 -20.46
C GLY A 435 -25.96 -4.91 -20.00
N HIS A 436 -26.69 -4.27 -20.90
CA HIS A 436 -27.49 -3.08 -20.60
C HIS A 436 -28.81 -3.19 -21.34
N ILE A 437 -29.91 -2.87 -20.66
CA ILE A 437 -31.22 -2.72 -21.27
C ILE A 437 -31.97 -1.58 -20.60
N GLU A 438 -32.57 -0.71 -21.40
CA GLU A 438 -33.30 0.45 -20.92
C GLU A 438 -34.58 0.66 -21.72
N ALA A 439 -35.68 0.96 -21.03
CA ALA A 439 -36.93 1.34 -21.67
C ALA A 439 -37.43 2.68 -21.13
N GLY A 440 -37.97 3.50 -22.03
CA GLY A 440 -38.50 4.81 -21.65
C GLY A 440 -39.53 5.34 -22.63
N LYS A 441 -39.97 6.57 -22.37
CA LYS A 441 -40.96 7.26 -23.22
C LYS A 441 -40.62 8.72 -23.38
N TYR A 442 -40.53 9.20 -24.62
CA TYR A 442 -40.32 10.62 -24.89
C TYR A 442 -41.60 11.45 -24.77
N PHE A 443 -41.49 12.56 -24.05
CA PHE A 443 -42.45 13.65 -24.00
C PHE A 443 -41.87 14.84 -24.75
N ASN A 444 -42.43 15.13 -25.91
CA ASN A 444 -41.94 16.16 -26.81
C ASN A 444 -42.68 17.48 -26.58
N SER A 445 -41.94 18.59 -26.49
CA SER A 445 -42.48 19.95 -26.40
C SER A 445 -41.58 20.94 -27.14
N ARG A 446 -42.02 21.42 -28.30
CA ARG A 446 -41.24 22.29 -29.20
C ARG A 446 -39.87 21.68 -29.52
N ASN A 447 -38.80 22.33 -29.06
CA ASN A 447 -37.42 21.93 -29.27
C ASN A 447 -36.90 20.95 -28.21
N TRP A 448 -37.70 20.72 -27.17
CA TRP A 448 -37.36 19.88 -26.05
C TRP A 448 -37.98 18.48 -26.16
N ALA A 449 -37.24 17.48 -25.72
CA ALA A 449 -37.74 16.13 -25.50
C ALA A 449 -37.22 15.63 -24.15
N MET A 450 -38.12 15.13 -23.31
CA MET A 450 -37.78 14.56 -22.00
C MET A 450 -38.23 13.10 -21.96
N ALA A 451 -37.41 12.21 -21.43
CA ALA A 451 -37.75 10.80 -21.28
C ALA A 451 -37.41 10.31 -19.88
N PRO A 452 -38.40 10.07 -19.01
CA PRO A 452 -38.19 9.16 -17.90
C PRO A 452 -37.96 7.74 -18.43
N TYR A 453 -37.08 7.00 -17.77
CA TYR A 453 -36.71 5.66 -18.15
C TYR A 453 -36.41 4.78 -16.93
N ALA A 454 -36.45 3.48 -17.17
CA ALA A 454 -35.98 2.46 -16.25
C ALA A 454 -35.08 1.48 -17.01
N GLY A 455 -34.03 1.00 -16.37
CA GLY A 455 -33.05 0.11 -16.97
C GLY A 455 -32.50 -0.93 -16.01
N LEU A 456 -31.79 -1.90 -16.59
CA LEU A 456 -31.01 -2.91 -15.89
C LEU A 456 -29.64 -3.01 -16.55
N HIS A 457 -28.60 -3.03 -15.73
CA HIS A 457 -27.20 -3.08 -16.14
C HIS A 457 -26.57 -4.26 -15.40
N TYR A 458 -25.96 -5.16 -16.15
CA TYR A 458 -25.21 -6.29 -15.61
C TYR A 458 -23.74 -6.13 -16.02
N LEU A 459 -22.84 -6.33 -15.08
CA LEU A 459 -21.41 -6.41 -15.35
C LEU A 459 -20.83 -7.56 -14.53
N GLY A 460 -20.28 -8.55 -15.22
CA GLY A 460 -19.49 -9.63 -14.64
C GLY A 460 -18.05 -9.49 -15.10
N ILE A 461 -17.14 -9.43 -14.15
CA ILE A 461 -15.70 -9.33 -14.36
C ILE A 461 -15.06 -10.57 -13.77
N LYS A 462 -14.14 -11.17 -14.50
CA LYS A 462 -13.37 -12.32 -14.05
C LYS A 462 -11.91 -12.12 -14.39
N SER A 463 -11.04 -12.22 -13.38
CA SER A 463 -9.59 -12.25 -13.53
C SER A 463 -9.07 -13.63 -13.11
N ASP A 464 -8.18 -14.20 -13.92
CA ASP A 464 -7.60 -15.51 -13.66
C ASP A 464 -6.61 -15.46 -12.48
N ALA A 465 -6.39 -16.60 -11.84
CA ALA A 465 -5.38 -16.73 -10.79
C ALA A 465 -3.97 -16.46 -11.36
N TYR A 466 -3.12 -15.81 -10.57
CA TYR A 466 -1.76 -15.45 -10.98
C TYR A 466 -0.79 -15.54 -9.80
N THR A 467 0.49 -15.31 -10.07
CA THR A 467 1.53 -15.27 -9.04
C THR A 467 2.13 -13.87 -8.98
N GLU A 468 2.19 -13.31 -7.78
CA GLU A 468 3.00 -12.15 -7.44
C GLU A 468 4.41 -12.64 -7.09
N THR A 469 5.43 -12.12 -7.76
CA THR A 469 6.84 -12.43 -7.51
C THR A 469 7.51 -11.18 -6.96
N ASP A 470 8.29 -11.34 -5.89
CA ASP A 470 9.03 -10.21 -5.33
C ASP A 470 10.24 -9.79 -6.18
N ALA A 471 10.84 -8.65 -5.86
CA ALA A 471 11.99 -8.12 -6.60
C ALA A 471 13.25 -9.02 -6.55
N THR A 472 13.33 -9.93 -5.57
CA THR A 472 14.45 -10.87 -5.43
C THR A 472 14.21 -12.17 -6.22
N GLY A 473 12.95 -12.46 -6.56
CA GLY A 473 12.51 -13.71 -7.17
C GLY A 473 12.49 -14.89 -6.20
N GLU A 474 12.66 -14.65 -4.90
CA GLU A 474 12.78 -15.70 -3.88
C GLU A 474 11.42 -15.99 -3.23
N ASN A 475 10.52 -15.00 -3.19
CA ASN A 475 9.17 -15.16 -2.66
C ASN A 475 8.12 -15.06 -3.76
N GLU A 476 7.26 -16.08 -3.83
CA GLU A 476 6.12 -16.17 -4.73
C GLU A 476 4.83 -16.28 -3.91
N ILE A 477 3.85 -15.43 -4.23
CA ILE A 477 2.52 -15.47 -3.62
C ILE A 477 1.51 -15.71 -4.73
N ALA A 478 0.82 -16.85 -4.66
CA ALA A 478 -0.31 -17.15 -5.52
C ALA A 478 -1.52 -16.32 -5.10
N VAL A 479 -2.05 -15.55 -6.05
CA VAL A 479 -3.29 -14.80 -5.94
C VAL A 479 -4.40 -15.59 -6.62
N GLY A 480 -5.48 -15.81 -5.88
CA GLY A 480 -6.64 -16.57 -6.37
C GLY A 480 -7.38 -15.87 -7.48
N GLU A 481 -8.14 -16.67 -8.24
CA GLU A 481 -9.09 -16.17 -9.24
C GLU A 481 -10.09 -15.20 -8.59
N GLN A 482 -10.34 -14.08 -9.25
CA GLN A 482 -11.33 -13.09 -8.81
C GLN A 482 -12.53 -13.10 -9.74
N SER A 483 -13.73 -13.14 -9.18
CA SER A 483 -14.96 -13.02 -9.94
C SER A 483 -15.93 -12.13 -9.19
N VAL A 484 -16.35 -11.05 -9.85
CA VAL A 484 -17.27 -10.07 -9.27
C VAL A 484 -18.39 -9.79 -10.26
N ALA A 485 -19.61 -9.78 -9.75
CA ALA A 485 -20.79 -9.45 -10.53
C ALA A 485 -21.57 -8.30 -9.90
N SER A 486 -22.12 -7.42 -10.74
CA SER A 486 -23.05 -6.36 -10.33
C SER A 486 -24.29 -6.39 -11.21
N LEU A 487 -25.44 -6.15 -10.61
CA LEU A 487 -26.73 -6.03 -11.30
C LEU A 487 -27.42 -4.75 -10.81
N GLU A 488 -27.20 -3.66 -11.53
CA GLU A 488 -27.74 -2.35 -11.21
C GLU A 488 -29.12 -2.17 -11.87
N SER A 489 -30.15 -1.85 -11.07
CA SER A 489 -31.35 -1.20 -11.62
C SER A 489 -31.13 0.29 -11.72
N ALA A 490 -31.61 0.90 -12.80
CA ALA A 490 -31.49 2.32 -13.05
C ALA A 490 -32.88 2.96 -13.19
N LEU A 491 -33.08 4.11 -12.55
CA LEU A 491 -34.22 4.99 -12.75
C LEU A 491 -33.68 6.38 -13.07
N GLY A 492 -34.04 6.92 -14.25
CA GLY A 492 -33.49 8.18 -14.67
C GLY A 492 -34.42 9.01 -15.56
N VAL A 493 -33.94 10.19 -15.88
CA VAL A 493 -34.57 11.11 -16.82
C VAL A 493 -33.53 11.64 -17.79
N LYS A 494 -33.81 11.52 -19.09
CA LYS A 494 -33.02 12.14 -20.16
C LYS A 494 -33.74 13.39 -20.66
N LEU A 495 -32.99 14.44 -20.93
CA LEU A 495 -33.46 15.68 -21.52
C LEU A 495 -32.67 15.97 -22.79
N ARG A 496 -33.36 16.47 -23.81
CA ARG A 496 -32.76 16.90 -25.06
C ARG A 496 -33.33 18.23 -25.49
N ASN A 497 -32.47 19.09 -26.02
CA ASN A 497 -32.87 20.29 -26.76
C ASN A 497 -32.20 20.29 -28.12
N ARG A 498 -32.91 20.76 -29.14
CA ARG A 498 -32.37 20.93 -30.50
C ARG A 498 -32.73 22.30 -31.05
N PHE A 499 -31.74 23.01 -31.58
CA PHE A 499 -31.97 24.30 -32.20
C PHE A 499 -31.11 24.47 -33.45
N ASP A 500 -31.70 25.10 -34.46
CA ASP A 500 -31.07 25.32 -35.76
C ASP A 500 -30.50 26.73 -35.84
N THR A 501 -29.31 26.86 -36.41
CA THR A 501 -28.62 28.14 -36.64
C THR A 501 -28.15 28.22 -38.09
N ARG A 502 -27.61 29.38 -38.49
CA ARG A 502 -27.03 29.55 -39.84
C ARG A 502 -25.81 28.67 -40.08
N VAL A 503 -25.14 28.21 -39.03
CA VAL A 503 -23.89 27.43 -39.11
C VAL A 503 -24.10 25.93 -38.86
N GLY A 504 -25.35 25.48 -38.78
CA GLY A 504 -25.69 24.08 -38.53
C GLY A 504 -26.69 23.91 -37.39
N ARG A 505 -26.98 22.64 -37.09
CA ARG A 505 -27.89 22.26 -36.01
C ARG A 505 -27.09 21.95 -34.76
N PHE A 506 -27.58 22.43 -33.63
CA PHE A 506 -27.02 22.11 -32.32
C PHE A 506 -27.99 21.24 -31.52
N GLN A 507 -27.42 20.34 -30.74
CA GLN A 507 -28.14 19.47 -29.84
C GLN A 507 -27.47 19.50 -28.47
N THR A 508 -28.27 19.67 -27.43
CA THR A 508 -27.82 19.43 -26.05
C THR A 508 -28.57 18.20 -25.53
N ILE A 509 -27.85 17.34 -24.82
CA ILE A 509 -28.41 16.21 -24.08
C ILE A 509 -28.01 16.40 -22.61
N GLY A 510 -28.88 16.01 -21.69
CA GLY A 510 -28.53 15.83 -20.30
C GLY A 510 -29.27 14.64 -19.74
N TYR A 511 -28.72 14.00 -18.71
CA TYR A 511 -29.44 12.97 -17.97
C TYR A 511 -29.05 12.99 -16.49
N ALA A 512 -29.94 12.45 -15.69
CA ALA A 512 -29.68 12.11 -14.30
C ALA A 512 -30.34 10.76 -14.02
N GLU A 513 -29.64 9.91 -13.29
CA GLU A 513 -30.00 8.53 -13.04
C GLU A 513 -29.61 8.14 -11.63
N TRP A 514 -30.52 7.50 -10.93
CA TRP A 514 -30.21 6.79 -9.70
C TRP A 514 -30.13 5.30 -10.04
N ALA A 515 -29.04 4.65 -9.63
CA ALA A 515 -28.88 3.22 -9.78
C ALA A 515 -28.70 2.51 -8.42
N TYR A 516 -29.14 1.26 -8.38
CA TYR A 516 -29.06 0.40 -7.21
C TYR A 516 -28.61 -1.01 -7.59
N ASP A 517 -27.47 -1.47 -7.06
CA ASP A 517 -26.94 -2.82 -7.24
C ASP A 517 -27.64 -3.84 -6.33
N PHE A 518 -28.26 -4.86 -6.92
CA PHE A 518 -28.92 -5.95 -6.20
C PHE A 518 -27.99 -7.07 -5.76
N ILE A 519 -26.87 -7.27 -6.45
CA ILE A 519 -25.91 -8.32 -6.10
C ILE A 519 -25.06 -7.81 -4.95
N ASN A 520 -24.46 -6.62 -5.13
CA ASN A 520 -23.64 -5.96 -4.13
C ASN A 520 -22.58 -6.90 -3.52
N ASP A 521 -21.83 -7.55 -4.42
CA ASP A 521 -20.86 -8.59 -4.08
C ASP A 521 -19.67 -8.00 -3.30
N ASP A 522 -19.14 -8.80 -2.38
CA ASP A 522 -17.91 -8.43 -1.69
C ASP A 522 -16.72 -8.65 -2.62
N ILE A 523 -15.73 -7.77 -2.50
CA ILE A 523 -14.49 -7.84 -3.26
C ILE A 523 -13.38 -8.25 -2.30
N GLU A 524 -12.81 -9.41 -2.58
CA GLU A 524 -11.72 -10.02 -1.82
C GLU A 524 -10.88 -10.92 -2.74
N SER A 525 -9.69 -11.29 -2.26
CA SER A 525 -8.76 -12.19 -2.92
C SER A 525 -8.27 -13.22 -1.92
N SER A 526 -7.99 -14.44 -2.36
CA SER A 526 -7.16 -15.35 -1.60
C SER A 526 -5.69 -15.17 -1.99
N LEU A 527 -4.81 -15.14 -0.99
CA LEU A 527 -3.36 -15.14 -1.15
C LEU A 527 -2.79 -16.43 -0.56
N SER A 528 -1.76 -17.01 -1.18
CA SER A 528 -1.13 -18.22 -0.66
C SER A 528 0.31 -18.37 -1.12
N ASP A 529 1.20 -18.82 -0.24
CA ASP A 529 2.57 -19.23 -0.58
C ASP A 529 2.68 -20.77 -0.80
N GLY A 530 1.56 -21.46 -0.90
CA GLY A 530 1.47 -22.93 -0.97
C GLY A 530 1.47 -23.65 0.38
N THR A 531 1.82 -22.98 1.48
CA THR A 531 1.73 -23.54 2.85
C THR A 531 0.60 -22.89 3.64
N VAL A 532 0.54 -21.56 3.62
CA VAL A 532 -0.50 -20.75 4.23
C VAL A 532 -1.41 -20.19 3.14
N SER A 533 -2.68 -20.00 3.47
CA SER A 533 -3.63 -19.28 2.64
C SER A 533 -4.46 -18.35 3.50
N VAL A 534 -4.55 -17.09 3.07
CA VAL A 534 -5.24 -16.00 3.76
C VAL A 534 -6.19 -15.33 2.78
N VAL A 535 -7.32 -14.83 3.26
CA VAL A 535 -8.25 -14.00 2.49
C VAL A 535 -8.04 -12.54 2.84
N THR A 536 -7.99 -11.66 1.83
CA THR A 536 -7.87 -10.21 2.03
C THR A 536 -9.12 -9.60 2.66
N ALA A 537 -9.02 -8.37 3.14
CA ALA A 537 -10.13 -7.58 3.66
C ALA A 537 -11.27 -7.51 2.64
N ARG A 538 -12.52 -7.65 3.11
CA ARG A 538 -13.68 -7.51 2.23
C ARG A 538 -13.95 -6.03 1.98
N ILE A 539 -14.03 -5.64 0.70
CA ILE A 539 -14.65 -4.36 0.32
C ILE A 539 -16.06 -4.67 -0.17
N THR A 540 -17.07 -4.10 0.51
CA THR A 540 -18.44 -4.11 0.02
C THR A 540 -18.73 -2.75 -0.63
N PRO A 541 -18.79 -2.65 -1.97
CA PRO A 541 -19.12 -1.39 -2.63
C PRO A 541 -20.48 -0.86 -2.18
N ASN A 542 -20.67 0.46 -2.20
CA ASN A 542 -21.98 1.01 -1.85
C ASN A 542 -22.98 0.77 -3.00
N ALA A 543 -24.07 0.08 -2.67
CA ALA A 543 -25.09 -0.35 -3.62
C ALA A 543 -25.79 0.80 -4.36
N SER A 544 -25.87 2.00 -3.80
CA SER A 544 -26.61 3.12 -4.37
C SER A 544 -25.69 4.15 -5.00
N LEU A 545 -26.00 4.58 -6.22
CA LEU A 545 -25.17 5.53 -6.97
C LEU A 545 -26.02 6.53 -7.76
N LEU A 546 -25.47 7.72 -7.94
CA LEU A 546 -26.04 8.80 -8.74
C LEU A 546 -25.15 9.04 -9.96
N ASN A 547 -25.71 8.86 -11.16
CA ASN A 547 -25.07 9.22 -12.42
C ASN A 547 -25.71 10.48 -12.97
N ALA A 548 -24.91 11.40 -13.49
CA ALA A 548 -25.40 12.58 -14.20
C ALA A 548 -24.45 12.97 -15.31
N GLY A 549 -24.99 13.34 -16.47
CA GLY A 549 -24.18 13.73 -17.60
C GLY A 549 -24.82 14.80 -18.48
N VAL A 550 -23.98 15.51 -19.21
CA VAL A 550 -24.37 16.53 -20.18
C VAL A 550 -23.56 16.37 -21.46
N GLY A 551 -24.21 16.57 -22.60
CA GLY A 551 -23.58 16.49 -23.91
C GLY A 551 -24.01 17.64 -24.80
N PHE A 552 -23.10 18.06 -25.67
CA PHE A 552 -23.34 19.06 -26.68
C PHE A 552 -22.80 18.59 -28.02
N SER A 553 -23.61 18.65 -29.07
CA SER A 553 -23.18 18.29 -30.40
C SER A 553 -23.60 19.29 -31.46
N TRP A 554 -22.76 19.37 -32.49
CA TRP A 554 -22.90 20.24 -33.64
C TRP A 554 -22.91 19.41 -34.92
N ILE A 555 -24.04 19.48 -35.61
CA ILE A 555 -24.26 18.88 -36.92
C ILE A 555 -23.92 19.95 -37.96
N CYS A 556 -22.74 19.82 -38.55
CA CYS A 556 -22.17 20.79 -39.49
C CYS A 556 -22.75 20.62 -40.90
N THR A 557 -22.94 19.38 -41.34
CA THR A 557 -23.57 19.01 -42.62
C THR A 557 -24.56 17.87 -42.39
N ASP A 558 -25.27 17.44 -43.44
CA ASP A 558 -26.14 16.27 -43.34
C ASP A 558 -25.36 14.96 -43.02
N TYR A 559 -24.04 14.98 -43.17
CA TYR A 559 -23.15 13.81 -43.10
C TYR A 559 -22.20 13.80 -41.90
N LEU A 560 -22.04 14.91 -41.18
CA LEU A 560 -21.01 15.05 -40.15
C LEU A 560 -21.55 15.69 -38.87
N GLU A 561 -21.30 15.02 -37.75
CA GLU A 561 -21.55 15.53 -36.41
C GLU A 561 -20.32 15.39 -35.52
N VAL A 562 -20.09 16.42 -34.71
CA VAL A 562 -19.07 16.45 -33.68
C VAL A 562 -19.73 16.73 -32.33
N GLY A 563 -19.38 15.95 -31.32
CA GLY A 563 -19.93 16.06 -29.98
C GLY A 563 -18.86 16.15 -28.90
N VAL A 564 -19.22 16.75 -27.78
CA VAL A 564 -18.48 16.70 -26.52
C VAL A 564 -19.44 16.30 -25.42
N GLY A 565 -18.96 15.51 -24.46
CA GLY A 565 -19.74 15.03 -23.33
C GLY A 565 -18.97 15.14 -22.03
N TYR A 566 -19.73 15.15 -20.95
CA TYR A 566 -19.24 15.04 -19.59
C TYR A 566 -20.21 14.18 -18.79
N ASP A 567 -19.67 13.21 -18.08
CA ASP A 567 -20.39 12.26 -17.24
C ASP A 567 -19.76 12.26 -15.85
N GLY A 568 -20.59 12.25 -14.81
CA GLY A 568 -20.19 12.14 -13.43
C GLY A 568 -20.93 11.01 -12.75
N ARG A 569 -20.21 10.22 -11.94
CA ARG A 569 -20.75 9.13 -11.13
C ARG A 569 -20.37 9.39 -9.68
N PHE A 570 -21.36 9.35 -8.80
CA PHE A 570 -21.21 9.80 -7.43
C PHE A 570 -21.80 8.79 -6.46
N ASN A 571 -21.07 8.57 -5.37
CA ASN A 571 -21.47 7.82 -4.21
C ASN A 571 -20.92 8.50 -2.94
N GLU A 572 -21.28 8.02 -1.76
CA GLU A 572 -20.73 8.49 -0.48
C GLU A 572 -19.22 8.25 -0.36
N ASN A 573 -18.70 7.20 -1.02
CA ASN A 573 -17.31 6.75 -0.86
C ASN A 573 -16.48 6.86 -2.15
N TYR A 574 -17.03 7.41 -3.23
CA TYR A 574 -16.25 7.68 -4.44
C TYR A 574 -16.93 8.69 -5.36
N GLU A 575 -16.12 9.36 -6.16
CA GLU A 575 -16.56 10.20 -7.27
C GLU A 575 -15.74 9.91 -8.53
N GLU A 576 -16.40 9.90 -9.68
CA GLU A 576 -15.75 9.76 -10.98
C GLU A 576 -16.24 10.82 -11.95
N HIS A 577 -15.31 11.28 -12.78
CA HIS A 577 -15.52 12.29 -13.80
C HIS A 577 -14.98 11.78 -15.13
N MET A 578 -15.80 11.81 -16.18
CA MET A 578 -15.41 11.39 -17.52
C MET A 578 -15.78 12.47 -18.53
N GLY A 579 -14.84 12.83 -19.39
CA GLY A 579 -15.06 13.67 -20.56
C GLY A 579 -14.98 12.85 -21.85
N THR A 580 -15.83 13.20 -22.82
CA THR A 580 -15.88 12.49 -24.11
C THR A 580 -15.84 13.46 -25.29
N ILE A 581 -15.27 13.00 -26.41
CA ILE A 581 -15.31 13.67 -27.71
C ILE A 581 -15.78 12.66 -28.75
N MET A 582 -16.79 13.05 -29.52
CA MET A 582 -17.52 12.18 -30.43
C MET A 582 -17.41 12.69 -31.88
N LEU A 583 -17.28 11.76 -32.81
CA LEU A 583 -17.40 11.96 -34.25
C LEU A 583 -18.43 10.97 -34.80
N ASP A 584 -19.34 11.47 -35.65
CA ASP A 584 -20.30 10.64 -36.40
C ASP A 584 -20.28 11.06 -37.87
N VAL A 585 -20.16 10.05 -38.74
CA VAL A 585 -20.14 10.18 -40.19
C VAL A 585 -21.20 9.26 -40.82
N ARG A 586 -22.09 9.84 -41.63
CA ARG A 586 -23.20 9.13 -42.29
C ARG A 586 -22.89 8.90 -43.77
N PHE A 587 -22.99 7.66 -44.26
CA PHE A 587 -22.51 7.24 -45.60
C PHE A 587 -23.55 6.73 -46.58
#